data_AF-A0A5K1CZ16-F1
#
_entry.id   AF-A0A5K1CZ16-F1
#
_cell.length_a   1.000
_cell.length_b   1.000
_cell.length_c   1.000
_cell.angle_alpha   90.00
_cell.angle_beta   90.00
_cell.angle_gamma   90.00
#
_symmetry.space_group_name_H-M   'P 1'
#
loop_
_entity.id
_entity.type
_entity.pdbx_description
1 polymer ?
#
loop_
_entity_poly.entity_id
_entity_poly.type
_entity_poly.pdbx_seq_one_letter_code
_entity_poly.pdbx_strand_id
1 'polypeptide(L)'
;EETDPFKRPTKHNIRMAIYWLVQGCQPGDSLVFHYSGHGSQQRNYNGDEVDGYDETLLPLDFETQGMIVDDEINETLVRPLPRGARLHALIDACHSGTVLDLPYLCRMG
;
A
#
# COMPACT_ATOMS: atom_id res chain seq x y z
N GLU A 1 -14.46 15.32 11.45
CA GLU A 1 -14.41 14.44 10.27
C GLU A 1 -13.98 15.25 9.06
N GLU A 2 -13.29 14.63 8.10
CA GLU A 2 -12.89 15.27 6.84
C GLU A 2 -14.11 15.41 5.92
N THR A 3 -14.32 16.60 5.35
CA THR A 3 -15.52 16.95 4.58
C THR A 3 -15.26 17.05 3.08
N ASP A 4 -14.00 17.13 2.66
CA ASP A 4 -13.62 17.15 1.24
C ASP A 4 -13.77 15.74 0.65
N PRO A 5 -14.66 15.52 -0.34
CA PRO A 5 -14.86 14.21 -0.94
C PRO A 5 -13.60 13.64 -1.62
N PHE A 6 -12.66 14.49 -2.05
CA PHE A 6 -11.40 14.05 -2.65
C PHE A 6 -10.35 13.64 -1.62
N LYS A 7 -10.56 13.95 -0.33
CA LYS A 7 -9.66 13.58 0.78
C LYS A 7 -10.18 12.42 1.61
N ARG A 8 -11.41 11.96 1.36
CA ARG A 8 -11.94 10.75 2.00
C ARG A 8 -11.13 9.53 1.53
N PRO A 9 -10.75 8.60 2.41
CA PRO A 9 -9.91 7.45 2.04
C PRO A 9 -10.71 6.34 1.36
N THR A 10 -11.37 6.68 0.24
CA THR A 10 -11.97 5.70 -0.66
C THR A 10 -10.88 4.98 -1.45
N LYS A 11 -11.20 3.81 -2.00
CA LYS A 11 -10.25 3.04 -2.81
C LYS A 11 -9.67 3.86 -3.95
N HIS A 12 -10.54 4.59 -4.64
CA HIS A 12 -10.15 5.48 -5.73
C HIS A 12 -9.20 6.59 -5.26
N ASN A 13 -9.54 7.28 -4.17
CA ASN A 13 -8.73 8.41 -3.70
C ASN A 13 -7.36 7.96 -3.16
N ILE A 14 -7.28 6.81 -2.48
CA ILE A 14 -6.01 6.23 -2.03
C ILE A 14 -5.10 5.94 -3.24
N ARG A 15 -5.63 5.30 -4.29
CA ARG A 15 -4.88 5.03 -5.53
C ARG A 15 -4.40 6.31 -6.20
N MET A 16 -5.26 7.33 -6.29
CA MET A 16 -4.89 8.62 -6.87
C MET A 16 -3.81 9.32 -6.04
N ALA A 17 -3.86 9.21 -4.71
CA ALA A 17 -2.84 9.75 -3.82
C ALA A 17 -1.49 9.03 -3.96
N ILE A 18 -1.49 7.69 -4.09
CA ILE A 18 -0.28 6.91 -4.37
C ILE A 18 0.31 7.32 -5.73
N TYR A 19 -0.53 7.39 -6.77
CA TYR A 19 -0.10 7.82 -8.09
C TYR A 19 0.53 9.21 -8.05
N TRP A 20 -0.14 10.17 -7.39
CA TRP A 20 0.40 11.53 -7.20
C TRP A 20 1.74 11.52 -6.45
N LEU A 21 1.89 10.67 -5.42
CA LEU A 21 3.10 10.58 -4.61
C LEU A 21 4.31 10.11 -5.45
N VAL A 22 4.13 9.11 -6.31
CA VAL A 22 5.21 8.54 -7.12
C VAL A 22 5.44 9.30 -8.42
N GLN A 23 4.46 10.05 -8.90
CA GLN A 23 4.51 10.73 -10.19
C GLN A 23 5.67 11.73 -10.25
N GLY A 24 6.57 11.52 -11.21
CA GLY A 24 7.70 12.42 -11.45
C GLY A 24 8.88 12.26 -10.49
N CYS A 25 8.84 11.28 -9.59
CA CYS A 25 9.95 10.96 -8.69
C CYS A 25 11.26 10.76 -9.46
N GLN A 26 12.34 11.32 -8.93
CA GLN A 26 13.70 11.28 -9.49
C GLN A 26 14.68 10.57 -8.53
N PRO A 27 15.82 10.09 -9.03
CA PRO A 27 16.91 9.62 -8.18
C PRO A 27 17.32 10.67 -7.14
N GLY A 28 17.41 10.28 -5.88
CA GLY A 28 17.75 11.16 -4.76
C GLY A 28 16.54 11.69 -3.98
N ASP A 29 15.33 11.56 -4.51
CA ASP A 29 14.11 11.97 -3.79
C ASP A 29 13.83 11.06 -2.58
N SER A 30 13.17 11.63 -1.57
CA SER A 30 12.73 10.92 -0.37
C SER A 30 11.24 11.12 -0.13
N LEU A 31 10.50 10.03 -0.21
CA LEU A 31 9.04 9.97 -0.10
C LEU A 31 8.63 9.40 1.26
N VAL A 32 7.46 9.78 1.71
CA VAL A 32 6.81 9.22 2.90
C VAL A 32 5.41 8.78 2.53
N PHE A 33 5.09 7.52 2.83
CA PHE A 33 3.75 6.97 2.78
C PHE A 33 3.36 6.54 4.19
N HIS A 34 2.20 6.96 4.67
CA HIS A 34 1.69 6.57 5.97
C HIS A 34 0.25 6.10 5.84
N TYR A 35 -0.01 4.90 6.35
CA TYR A 35 -1.34 4.35 6.47
C TYR A 35 -1.57 3.89 7.91
N SER A 36 -2.72 4.27 8.47
CA SER A 36 -3.21 3.75 9.75
C SER A 36 -4.68 3.42 9.58
N GLY A 37 -5.06 2.19 9.88
CA GLY A 37 -6.39 1.68 9.60
C GLY A 37 -6.50 0.16 9.73
N HIS A 38 -7.56 -0.40 9.17
CA HIS A 38 -7.74 -1.84 9.16
C HIS A 38 -6.95 -2.48 8.02
N GLY A 39 -6.24 -3.55 8.36
CA GLY A 39 -5.70 -4.50 7.40
C GLY A 39 -6.42 -5.84 7.55
N SER A 40 -6.46 -6.60 6.46
CA SER A 40 -7.03 -7.94 6.42
C SER A 40 -6.28 -8.81 5.42
N GLN A 41 -6.66 -10.08 5.33
CA GLN A 41 -6.09 -11.03 4.39
C GLN A 41 -7.16 -11.47 3.39
N GLN A 42 -6.79 -11.51 2.12
CA GLN A 42 -7.59 -12.10 1.06
C GLN A 42 -6.92 -13.38 0.57
N ARG A 43 -7.70 -14.40 0.18
CA ARG A 43 -7.12 -15.60 -0.41
C ARG A 43 -6.38 -15.22 -1.70
N ASN A 44 -5.10 -15.58 -1.78
CA ASN A 44 -4.29 -15.38 -2.97
C ASN A 44 -4.76 -16.34 -4.08
N TYR A 45 -4.87 -15.84 -5.31
CA TYR A 45 -5.31 -16.61 -6.49
C TYR A 45 -4.21 -16.80 -7.56
N ASN A 46 -3.09 -16.07 -7.46
CA ASN A 46 -1.92 -16.09 -8.34
C ASN A 46 -0.80 -17.04 -7.86
N GLY A 47 -0.79 -17.40 -6.57
CA GLY A 47 0.09 -18.40 -5.97
C GLY A 47 1.52 -17.91 -5.69
N ASP A 48 1.74 -16.60 -5.62
CA ASP A 48 3.02 -15.98 -5.24
C ASP A 48 3.23 -15.87 -3.73
N GLU A 49 2.17 -15.82 -2.92
CA GLU A 49 2.30 -15.82 -1.47
C GLU A 49 2.49 -17.22 -0.88
N VAL A 50 3.48 -17.34 0.02
CA VAL A 50 3.93 -18.61 0.60
C VAL A 50 2.87 -19.23 1.52
N ASP A 51 2.08 -18.38 2.19
CA ASP A 51 0.97 -18.81 3.05
C ASP A 51 -0.38 -18.89 2.32
N GLY A 52 -0.42 -18.43 1.07
CA GLY A 52 -1.61 -18.43 0.21
C GLY A 52 -2.59 -17.29 0.50
N TYR A 53 -2.18 -16.22 1.17
CA TYR A 53 -3.02 -15.05 1.46
C TYR A 53 -2.31 -13.74 1.11
N ASP A 54 -3.01 -12.87 0.39
CA ASP A 54 -2.59 -11.50 0.12
C ASP A 54 -2.94 -10.62 1.32
N GLU A 55 -2.01 -9.77 1.72
CA GLU A 55 -2.26 -8.73 2.70
C GLU A 55 -2.99 -7.56 2.06
N THR A 56 -3.88 -6.91 2.82
CA THR A 56 -4.76 -5.88 2.26
C THR A 56 -4.91 -4.67 3.15
N LEU A 57 -5.03 -3.50 2.53
CA LEU A 57 -5.51 -2.28 3.17
C LEU A 57 -7.01 -2.14 2.91
N LEU A 58 -7.77 -1.67 3.91
CA LEU A 58 -9.21 -1.49 3.81
C LEU A 58 -9.55 0.01 3.59
N PRO A 59 -9.99 0.41 2.39
CA PRO A 59 -10.56 1.73 2.17
C PRO A 59 -11.91 1.89 2.86
N LEU A 60 -12.40 3.13 2.97
CA LEU A 60 -13.70 3.41 3.57
C LEU A 60 -14.88 2.72 2.85
N ASP A 61 -14.75 2.51 1.55
CA ASP A 61 -15.77 1.93 0.66
C ASP A 61 -15.47 0.47 0.28
N PHE A 62 -14.65 -0.23 1.06
CA PHE A 62 -14.21 -1.60 0.78
C PHE A 62 -15.36 -2.59 0.56
N GLU A 63 -16.51 -2.40 1.21
CA GLU A 63 -17.68 -3.27 1.04
C GLU A 63 -18.23 -3.25 -0.40
N THR A 64 -18.02 -2.15 -1.13
CA THR A 64 -18.53 -1.98 -2.51
C THR A 64 -17.43 -1.99 -3.57
N GLN A 65 -16.22 -1.52 -3.23
CA GLN A 65 -15.08 -1.41 -4.15
C GLN A 65 -14.00 -2.46 -3.91
N GLY A 66 -14.15 -3.28 -2.86
CA GLY A 66 -13.15 -4.25 -2.42
C GLY A 66 -11.95 -3.61 -1.71
N MET A 67 -11.08 -4.47 -1.19
CA MET A 67 -9.85 -4.11 -0.50
C MET A 67 -8.72 -3.80 -1.52
N ILE A 68 -7.65 -3.15 -1.06
CA ILE A 68 -6.43 -2.94 -1.86
C ILE A 68 -5.42 -4.02 -1.45
N VAL A 69 -5.08 -4.93 -2.35
CA VAL A 69 -4.11 -6.01 -2.10
C VAL A 69 -2.66 -5.50 -2.20
N ASP A 70 -1.75 -6.11 -1.47
CA ASP A 70 -0.30 -5.88 -1.45
C ASP A 70 0.33 -5.82 -2.83
N ASP A 71 -0.03 -6.73 -3.74
CA ASP A 71 0.42 -6.76 -5.13
C ASP A 71 0.18 -5.41 -5.84
N GLU A 72 -1.02 -4.86 -5.62
CA GLU A 72 -1.44 -3.58 -6.17
C GLU A 72 -0.67 -2.42 -5.53
N ILE A 73 -0.39 -2.51 -4.22
CA ILE A 73 0.40 -1.52 -3.50
C ILE A 73 1.84 -1.56 -4.01
N ASN A 74 2.43 -2.74 -4.18
CA ASN A 74 3.77 -2.92 -4.71
C ASN A 74 3.88 -2.35 -6.14
N GLU A 75 2.93 -2.70 -7.02
CA GLU A 75 2.90 -2.24 -8.41
C GLU A 75 2.78 -0.72 -8.52
N THR A 76 2.02 -0.07 -7.63
CA THR A 76 1.72 1.36 -7.73
C THR A 76 2.63 2.25 -6.89
N LEU A 77 3.14 1.76 -5.76
CA LEU A 77 3.93 2.55 -4.80
C LEU A 77 5.43 2.21 -4.84
N VAL A 78 5.80 0.95 -5.09
CA VAL A 78 7.18 0.47 -4.97
C VAL A 78 7.87 0.35 -6.33
N ARG A 79 7.32 -0.47 -7.24
CA ARG A 79 7.92 -0.74 -8.56
C ARG A 79 8.19 0.51 -9.41
N PRO A 80 7.38 1.58 -9.36
CA PRO A 80 7.61 2.77 -10.19
C PRO A 80 8.79 3.64 -9.74
N LEU A 81 9.32 3.44 -8.53
CA LEU A 81 10.37 4.30 -7.98
C LEU A 81 11.69 4.14 -8.75
N PRO A 82 12.32 5.25 -9.18
CA PRO A 82 13.59 5.16 -9.86
C PRO A 82 14.69 4.73 -8.89
N ARG A 83 15.72 4.08 -9.44
CA ARG A 83 16.91 3.72 -8.67
C ARG A 83 17.51 4.98 -8.00
N GLY A 84 17.70 4.91 -6.69
CA GLY A 84 18.27 6.00 -5.90
C GLY A 84 17.24 6.90 -5.22
N ALA A 85 15.95 6.75 -5.51
CA ALA A 85 14.89 7.29 -4.64
C ALA A 85 14.74 6.44 -3.37
N ARG A 86 14.18 7.04 -2.31
CA ARG A 86 13.90 6.37 -1.04
C ARG A 86 12.45 6.56 -0.65
N LEU A 87 11.74 5.47 -0.41
CA LEU A 87 10.41 5.49 0.19
C LEU A 87 10.49 5.06 1.65
N HIS A 88 9.94 5.87 2.55
CA HIS A 88 9.66 5.47 3.93
C HIS A 88 8.17 5.20 4.05
N ALA A 89 7.79 3.93 4.12
CA ALA A 89 6.41 3.52 4.31
C ALA A 89 6.19 3.10 5.76
N LEU A 90 5.21 3.72 6.42
CA LEU A 90 4.79 3.40 7.78
C LEU A 90 3.35 2.89 7.72
N ILE A 91 3.15 1.64 8.13
CA ILE A 91 1.85 0.98 8.00
C ILE A 91 1.44 0.41 9.36
N ASP A 92 0.51 1.12 9.99
CA ASP A 92 -0.11 0.76 11.25
C ASP A 92 -1.46 0.10 10.99
N ALA A 93 -1.41 -1.20 10.70
CA ALA A 93 -2.57 -2.03 10.40
C ALA A 93 -2.32 -3.47 10.84
N CYS A 94 -3.38 -4.22 11.13
CA CYS A 94 -3.26 -5.66 11.35
C CYS A 94 -2.79 -6.35 10.06
N HIS A 95 -1.95 -7.37 10.21
CA HIS A 95 -1.39 -8.12 9.08
C HIS A 95 -0.53 -7.28 8.10
N SER A 96 0.02 -6.14 8.53
CA SER A 96 0.83 -5.27 7.66
C SER A 96 2.27 -5.74 7.37
N GLY A 97 2.66 -6.93 7.85
CA GLY A 97 4.07 -7.37 7.84
C GLY A 97 4.67 -7.54 6.44
N THR A 98 3.84 -7.91 5.46
CA THR A 98 4.24 -8.16 4.07
C THR A 98 3.50 -7.28 3.07
N VAL A 99 2.68 -6.33 3.51
CA VAL A 99 1.77 -5.50 2.68
C VAL A 99 2.40 -4.65 1.55
N LEU A 100 3.74 -4.67 1.43
CA LEU A 100 4.50 -4.00 0.38
C LEU A 100 5.27 -4.98 -0.52
N ASP A 101 5.17 -6.30 -0.31
CA ASP A 101 5.88 -7.37 -1.01
C ASP A 101 7.38 -7.10 -1.20
N LEU A 102 8.03 -6.73 -0.11
CA LEU A 102 9.45 -6.46 -0.12
C LEU A 102 10.26 -7.75 0.04
N PRO A 103 11.34 -7.95 -0.75
CA PRO A 103 12.11 -9.19 -0.74
C PRO A 103 12.95 -9.41 0.53
N TYR A 104 13.06 -8.41 1.40
CA TYR A 104 13.86 -8.46 2.61
C TYR A 104 13.03 -8.02 3.82
N LEU A 105 12.99 -8.87 4.84
CA LEU A 105 12.27 -8.63 6.08
C LEU A 105 13.25 -8.61 7.26
N CYS A 106 13.17 -7.57 8.08
CA CYS A 106 13.87 -7.50 9.36
C CYS A 106 12.83 -7.58 10.49
N ARG A 107 12.97 -8.58 11.37
CA ARG A 107 12.13 -8.74 12.56
C ARG A 107 12.94 -8.31 13.78
N MET A 108 12.49 -7.25 14.44
CA MET A 108 13.05 -6.80 15.71
C MET A 108 12.32 -7.57 16.81
N GLY A 109 13.06 -8.40 17.56
CA GLY A 109 12.56 -9.19 18.69
C GLY A 109 12.65 -8.47 20.02
#